data_AF-A0A245ZKP3-F1
#
_entry.id   AF-A0A245ZKP3-F1
#
_cell.length_a   1.000
_cell.length_b   1.000
_cell.length_c   1.000
_cell.angle_alpha   90.00
_cell.angle_beta   90.00
_cell.angle_gamma   90.00
#
_symmetry.space_group_name_H-M   'P 1'
#
loop_
_entity.id
_entity.type
_entity.pdbx_description
1 polymer ?
#
loop_
_entity_poly.entity_id
_entity_poly.type
_entity_poly.pdbx_seq_one_letter_code
_entity_poly.pdbx_strand_id
1 'polypeptide(L)' 'MLLSWMLLQVAAVPAPQPELICRRVEVTGSIARKERVCRTKAEWRDADEWGNRRARAIVDESRGRMSDGL' A
#
# COMPACT_ATOMS: atom_id res chain seq x y z
N MET A 1 -7.69 -31.25 48.84
CA MET A 1 -7.21 -29.93 48.39
C MET A 1 -7.37 -29.85 46.87
N LEU A 2 -8.55 -29.41 46.41
CA LEU A 2 -8.86 -29.22 44.98
C LEU A 2 -8.76 -27.73 44.68
N LEU A 3 -7.54 -27.23 44.44
CA LEU A 3 -7.38 -25.86 43.96
C LEU A 3 -7.54 -25.87 42.45
N SER A 4 -8.78 -25.53 42.07
CA SER A 4 -9.28 -25.27 40.74
C SER A 4 -8.33 -24.38 39.94
N TRP A 5 -7.74 -24.95 38.88
CA TRP A 5 -7.07 -24.22 37.82
C TRP A 5 -8.11 -23.57 36.92
N MET A 6 -8.74 -22.50 37.40
CA MET A 6 -9.65 -21.71 36.59
C MET A 6 -8.82 -20.75 35.74
N LEU A 7 -8.51 -21.16 34.52
CA LEU A 7 -7.94 -20.30 33.49
C LEU A 7 -8.99 -19.24 33.11
N LEU A 8 -8.82 -18.03 33.63
CA LEU A 8 -9.57 -16.85 33.22
C LEU A 8 -9.11 -16.46 31.80
N GLN A 9 -9.94 -16.71 30.80
CA GLN A 9 -9.70 -16.24 29.44
C GLN A 9 -10.11 -14.76 29.34
N VAL A 10 -9.15 -13.88 29.08
CA VAL A 10 -9.42 -12.50 28.68
C VAL A 10 -9.84 -12.51 27.21
N ALA A 11 -11.06 -12.07 26.93
CA ALA A 11 -11.52 -11.85 25.56
C ALA A 11 -10.77 -10.65 24.96
N ALA A 12 -10.09 -10.86 23.83
CA ALA A 12 -9.46 -9.78 23.09
C ALA A 12 -10.53 -8.94 22.39
N VAL A 13 -10.54 -7.63 22.63
CA VAL A 13 -11.38 -6.69 21.87
C VAL A 13 -10.73 -6.51 20.49
N PRO A 14 -11.46 -6.70 19.38
CA PRO A 14 -10.90 -6.48 18.06
C PRO A 14 -10.50 -5.01 17.90
N ALA A 15 -9.28 -4.78 17.42
CA ALA A 15 -8.82 -3.43 17.10
C ALA A 15 -9.76 -2.75 16.09
N PRO A 16 -9.91 -1.43 16.13
CA PRO A 16 -10.69 -0.71 15.13
C PRO A 16 -10.10 -0.97 13.73
N GLN A 17 -11.00 -1.30 12.80
CA GLN A 17 -10.64 -1.57 11.41
C GLN A 17 -10.18 -0.26 10.75
N PRO A 18 -9.14 -0.27 9.91
CA PRO A 18 -8.69 0.94 9.23
C PRO A 18 -9.74 1.42 8.21
N GLU A 19 -9.96 2.74 8.16
CA GLU A 19 -10.89 3.37 7.22
C GLU A 19 -10.39 3.23 5.78
N LEU A 20 -11.33 2.90 4.88
CA LEU A 20 -11.08 2.77 3.45
C LEU A 20 -11.32 4.10 2.73
N ILE A 21 -10.35 4.50 1.91
CA ILE A 21 -10.42 5.65 1.02
C ILE A 21 -10.53 5.13 -0.41
N CYS A 22 -11.63 5.48 -1.09
CA CYS A 22 -11.85 5.10 -2.48
C CYS A 22 -11.41 6.21 -3.44
N ARG A 23 -10.62 5.85 -4.46
CA ARG A 23 -10.16 6.75 -5.53
C ARG A 23 -10.59 6.20 -6.89
N ARG A 24 -10.82 7.08 -7.86
CA ARG A 24 -10.95 6.71 -9.28
C ARG A 24 -9.56 6.71 -9.90
N VAL A 25 -9.10 5.54 -10.35
CA VAL A 25 -7.75 5.33 -10.90
C VAL A 25 -7.87 5.05 -12.39
N GLU A 26 -6.95 5.62 -13.17
CA GLU A 26 -6.88 5.36 -14.61
C GLU A 26 -6.23 4.00 -14.85
N VAL A 27 -6.80 3.23 -15.79
CA VAL A 27 -6.31 1.88 -16.10
C VAL A 27 -5.23 1.96 -17.16
N THR A 28 -4.06 1.37 -16.90
CA THR A 28 -2.98 1.33 -17.88
C THR A 28 -3.45 0.69 -19.20
N GLY A 29 -3.21 1.37 -20.32
CA GLY A 29 -3.68 0.93 -21.64
C GLY A 29 -5.07 1.43 -22.03
N SER A 30 -5.74 2.24 -21.20
CA SER A 30 -7.01 2.87 -21.54
C SER A 30 -7.19 4.24 -20.91
N ILE A 31 -7.35 5.28 -21.72
CA ILE A 31 -7.60 6.66 -21.26
C ILE A 31 -9.06 6.83 -20.80
N ALA A 32 -9.99 6.08 -21.42
CA ALA A 32 -11.42 6.18 -21.14
C ALA A 32 -11.85 5.37 -19.92
N ARG A 33 -11.17 4.25 -19.61
CA ARG A 33 -11.55 3.39 -18.49
C ARG A 33 -10.95 3.92 -17.18
N LYS A 34 -11.83 4.09 -16.19
CA LYS A 34 -11.48 4.42 -14.82
C LYS A 34 -12.07 3.38 -13.88
N GLU A 35 -11.27 2.90 -12.94
CA GLU A 35 -11.70 1.92 -11.95
C GLU A 35 -11.80 2.58 -10.57
N ARG A 36 -12.78 2.16 -9.77
CA ARG A 36 -12.91 2.60 -8.38
C ARG A 36 -12.14 1.62 -7.48
N VAL A 37 -11.00 2.08 -6.96
CA VAL A 37 -10.16 1.28 -6.07
C VAL A 37 -10.28 1.85 -4.66
N CYS A 38 -10.56 0.98 -3.69
CA CYS A 38 -10.64 1.35 -2.27
C CYS A 38 -9.50 0.68 -1.52
N ARG A 39 -8.74 1.47 -0.77
CA ARG A 39 -7.61 1.01 0.07
C ARG A 39 -7.59 1.78 1.36
N THR A 40 -6.93 1.26 2.37
CA THR A 40 -6.64 2.00 3.59
C THR A 40 -5.73 3.20 3.29
N LYS A 41 -5.72 4.18 4.20
CA LYS A 41 -4.81 5.33 4.08
C LYS A 41 -3.34 4.90 4.01
N ALA A 42 -2.94 3.86 4.74
CA ALA A 42 -1.56 3.36 4.75
C ALA A 42 -1.19 2.77 3.38
N GLU A 43 -2.02 1.87 2.86
CA GLU A 43 -1.78 1.23 1.56
C GLU A 43 -1.73 2.24 0.40
N TRP A 44 -2.47 3.35 0.48
CA TRP A 44 -2.33 4.43 -0.49
C TRP A 44 -0.97 5.11 -0.43
N ARG A 45 -0.45 5.36 0.77
CA ARG A 45 0.88 5.96 0.95
C ARG A 45 1.96 5.02 0.42
N ASP A 46 1.86 3.72 0.71
CA ASP A 46 2.79 2.72 0.22
C ASP A 46 2.80 2.67 -1.32
N ALA A 47 1.63 2.76 -1.95
CA ALA A 47 1.50 2.81 -3.40
C ALA A 47 2.15 4.08 -3.99
N ASP A 48 1.92 5.24 -3.38
CA ASP A 48 2.49 6.52 -3.82
C ASP A 48 4.03 6.51 -3.67
N GLU A 49 4.55 5.98 -2.56
CA GLU A 49 5.99 5.83 -2.31
C GLU A 49 6.66 4.87 -3.30
N TRP A 50 6.04 3.71 -3.54
CA TRP A 50 6.52 2.74 -4.51
C TRP A 50 6.56 3.35 -5.92
N GLY A 51 5.50 4.04 -6.33
CA GLY A 51 5.41 4.70 -7.63
C GLY A 51 6.50 5.76 -7.82
N ASN A 52 6.69 6.62 -6.82
CA ASN A 52 7.73 7.65 -6.84
C ASN A 52 9.14 7.06 -6.90
N ARG A 53 9.43 6.02 -6.11
CA ARG A 53 10.72 5.34 -6.14
C ARG A 53 10.99 4.74 -7.53
N ARG A 54 9.98 4.10 -8.13
CA ARG A 54 10.12 3.52 -9.47
C ARG A 54 10.35 4.59 -10.54
N ALA A 55 9.60 5.69 -10.49
CA ALA A 55 9.78 6.81 -11.41
C ALA A 55 11.19 7.41 -11.34
N ARG A 56 11.73 7.60 -10.12
CA ARG A 56 13.11 8.07 -9.92
C ARG A 56 14.13 7.11 -10.53
N ALA A 57 14.01 5.81 -10.27
CA ALA A 57 14.91 4.82 -10.83
C ALA A 57 14.94 4.84 -12.37
N ILE A 58 13.80 5.05 -13.03
CA ILE A 58 13.71 5.17 -14.49
C ILE A 58 14.44 6.41 -14.99
N VAL A 59 14.26 7.56 -14.32
CA VAL A 59 14.95 8.81 -14.67
C VAL A 59 16.45 8.68 -14.46
N ASP A 60 16.88 8.09 -13.36
CA ASP A 60 18.29 7.90 -13.04
C ASP A 60 18.97 6.95 -14.03
N GLU A 61 18.32 5.82 -14.38
CA GLU A 61 18.81 4.91 -15.44
C GLU A 61 18.93 5.63 -16.79
N SER A 62 17.92 6.42 -17.14
CA SER A 62 17.91 7.20 -18.38
C SER A 62 19.05 8.22 -18.42
N ARG A 63 19.37 8.84 -17.28
CA ARG A 63 20.49 9.77 -17.13
C ARG A 63 21.86 9.10 -17.23
N GLY A 64 22.04 7.92 -16.63
CA GLY A 64 23.30 7.17 -16.71
C GLY A 64 23.66 6.76 -18.14
N ARG A 65 22.65 6.37 -18.94
CA ARG A 65 22.83 6.05 -20.38
C ARG A 65 23.30 7.23 -21.25
N MET A 66 23.10 8.47 -20.80
CA MET A 66 23.51 9.67 -21.56
C MET A 66 25.02 9.91 -21.48
N SER A 67 25.64 9.45 -20.39
CA SER A 67 27.06 9.69 -20.07
C SER A 67 28.02 8.71 -20.74
N ASP A 68 27.56 7.54 -21.18
CA ASP A 68 28.40 6.47 -21.75
C ASP A 68 28.56 6.55 -23.28
N GLY A 69 28.09 7.64 -23.90
CA GLY A 69 28.05 7.83 -25.36
C GLY A 69 29.01 8.89 -25.91
N LEU A 70 29.98 9.37 -25.12
CA LEU A 70 31.03 10.33 -25.56
C LEU A 70 32.40 9.66 -25.64
#